data_AF-A0AAU0RG50-F1
#
_entry.id   AF-A0AAU0RG50-F1
#
_cell.length_a   1.000
_cell.length_b   1.000
_cell.length_c   1.000
_cell.angle_alpha   90.00
_cell.angle_beta   90.00
_cell.angle_gamma   90.00
#
_symmetry.space_group_name_H-M   'P 1'
#
loop_
_entity.id
_entity.type
_entity.pdbx_description
1 polymer ?
#
loop_
_entity_poly.entity_id
_entity_poly.type
_entity_poly.pdbx_seq_one_letter_code
_entity_poly.pdbx_strand_id
1 'polypeptide(L)'
;MSFNIMAESAGPLDFVKIQQAFYAPGLPFELVPMPGLGINGGDALGICVPLKQANDATWKQLKPVLRQLRRKFHCDVYELYDGQKLGCLNSGKIRRNLLLK
;
A
#
# COMPACT_ATOMS: atom_id res chain seq x y z
N MET A 1 2.77 -13.08 -8.22
CA MET A 1 2.58 -12.03 -7.20
C MET A 1 2.14 -10.79 -7.94
N SER A 2 1.06 -10.13 -7.53
CA SER A 2 0.64 -8.85 -8.14
C SER A 2 0.64 -7.79 -7.04
N PHE A 3 1.43 -6.73 -7.26
CA PHE A 3 1.31 -5.52 -6.46
C PHE A 3 -0.03 -4.90 -6.81
N ASN A 4 -0.89 -4.73 -5.81
CA ASN A 4 -2.20 -4.13 -6.05
C ASN A 4 -2.17 -2.64 -5.70
N ILE A 5 -1.27 -2.26 -4.78
CA ILE A 5 -1.12 -0.90 -4.29
C ILE A 5 0.36 -0.52 -4.24
N MET A 6 0.65 0.73 -4.54
CA MET A 6 1.97 1.36 -4.44
C MET A 6 1.89 2.55 -3.49
N ALA A 7 2.90 2.77 -2.67
CA ALA A 7 3.04 3.98 -1.87
C ALA A 7 4.38 4.64 -2.19
N GLU A 8 4.36 5.88 -2.68
CA GLU A 8 5.54 6.59 -3.17
C GLU A 8 5.80 7.84 -2.34
N SER A 9 7.07 8.15 -2.14
CA SER A 9 7.55 9.37 -1.50
C SER A 9 8.48 10.11 -2.47
N ALA A 10 8.56 11.43 -2.32
CA ALA A 10 9.56 12.23 -3.01
C ALA A 10 10.95 12.17 -2.34
N GLY A 11 11.02 11.65 -1.10
CA GLY A 11 12.24 11.49 -0.33
C GLY A 11 12.45 10.04 0.13
N PRO A 12 13.57 9.78 0.82
CA PRO A 12 13.88 8.45 1.33
C PRO A 12 12.86 8.00 2.37
N LEU A 13 12.56 6.69 2.38
CA LEU A 13 11.67 6.06 3.34
C LEU A 13 12.48 5.21 4.32
N ASP A 14 12.17 5.35 5.61
CA ASP A 14 12.70 4.44 6.64
C ASP A 14 11.88 3.13 6.62
N PHE A 15 12.32 2.19 5.78
CA PHE A 15 11.65 0.91 5.59
C PHE A 15 11.61 0.06 6.87
N VAL A 16 12.64 0.17 7.72
CA VAL A 16 12.70 -0.55 9.00
C VAL A 16 11.60 -0.03 9.92
N LYS A 17 11.46 1.29 10.03
CA LYS A 17 10.40 1.92 10.83
C LYS A 17 9.01 1.63 10.29
N ILE A 18 8.84 1.62 8.96
CA ILE A 18 7.58 1.22 8.31
C ILE A 18 7.23 -0.23 8.65
N GLN A 19 8.19 -1.14 8.49
CA GLN A 19 7.98 -2.56 8.80
C GLN A 19 7.63 -2.74 10.28
N GLN A 20 8.36 -2.11 11.21
CA GLN A 20 8.06 -2.16 12.64
C GLN A 20 6.69 -1.57 12.99
N ALA A 21 6.26 -0.51 12.30
CA ALA A 21 4.96 0.13 12.56
C ALA A 21 3.76 -0.73 12.12
N PHE A 22 3.95 -1.61 11.14
CA PHE A 22 2.87 -2.38 10.53
C PHE A 22 2.98 -3.88 10.72
N TYR A 23 4.13 -4.39 11.18
CA TYR A 23 4.34 -5.82 11.38
C TYR A 23 3.32 -6.40 12.35
N ALA A 24 2.65 -7.46 11.90
CA ALA A 24 1.86 -8.34 12.74
C ALA A 24 2.02 -9.78 12.21
N PRO A 25 2.03 -10.79 13.10
CA PRO A 25 2.03 -12.18 12.65
C PRO A 25 0.76 -12.47 11.83
N GLY A 26 0.93 -13.09 10.67
CA GLY A 26 -0.18 -13.53 9.82
C GLY A 26 -0.89 -12.42 9.03
N LEU A 27 -0.20 -11.32 8.71
CA LEU A 27 -0.77 -10.30 7.82
C LEU A 27 -1.17 -10.91 6.47
N PRO A 28 -2.35 -10.55 5.95
CA PRO A 28 -2.83 -11.06 4.66
C PRO A 28 -2.26 -10.29 3.46
N PHE A 29 -1.15 -9.59 3.65
CA PHE A 29 -0.45 -8.80 2.64
C PHE A 29 1.00 -8.60 3.04
N GLU A 30 1.82 -8.27 2.04
CA GLU A 30 3.24 -8.03 2.19
C GLU A 30 3.58 -6.58 1.84
N LEU A 31 4.56 -6.02 2.54
CA LEU A 31 5.16 -4.72 2.25
C LEU A 31 6.53 -4.96 1.62
N VAL A 32 6.74 -4.44 0.41
CA VAL A 32 7.95 -4.66 -0.39
C VAL A 32 8.66 -3.31 -0.59
N PRO A 33 9.82 -3.09 0.04
CA PRO A 33 10.62 -1.89 -0.18
C PRO A 33 11.04 -1.74 -1.65
N MET A 34 10.92 -0.53 -2.18
CA MET A 34 11.24 -0.20 -3.57
C MET A 34 12.03 1.12 -3.61
N PRO A 35 13.32 1.10 -3.20
CA PRO A 35 14.14 2.30 -3.13
C PRO A 35 14.39 2.89 -4.51
N GLY A 36 14.38 4.22 -4.63
CA GLY A 36 14.58 4.95 -5.89
C GLY A 36 13.46 4.82 -6.93
N LEU A 37 12.36 4.13 -6.60
CA LEU A 37 11.19 3.94 -7.48
C LEU A 37 9.99 4.82 -7.08
N GLY A 38 10.22 5.83 -6.25
CA GLY A 38 9.24 6.84 -5.86
C GLY A 38 9.28 8.09 -6.74
N ILE A 39 8.61 9.14 -6.27
CA ILE A 39 8.46 10.41 -7.00
C ILE A 39 9.82 11.08 -7.12
N ASN A 40 10.20 11.53 -8.33
CA ASN A 40 11.46 12.24 -8.59
C ASN A 40 12.71 11.50 -8.09
N GLY A 41 12.71 10.15 -8.12
CA GLY A 41 13.82 9.34 -7.63
C GLY A 41 13.84 9.14 -6.11
N GLY A 42 12.75 9.48 -5.42
CA GLY A 42 12.51 9.11 -4.03
C GLY A 42 12.21 7.62 -3.87
N ASP A 43 11.76 7.21 -2.69
CA ASP A 43 11.49 5.82 -2.38
C ASP A 43 10.02 5.43 -2.52
N ALA A 44 9.78 4.15 -2.77
CA ALA A 44 8.44 3.59 -2.82
C ALA A 44 8.32 2.30 -1.99
N LEU A 45 7.08 1.88 -1.79
CA LEU A 45 6.69 0.69 -1.05
C LEU A 45 5.55 0.00 -1.81
N GLY A 46 5.84 -1.18 -2.35
CA GLY A 46 4.84 -2.05 -2.93
C GLY A 46 4.02 -2.75 -1.85
N ILE A 47 2.71 -2.84 -2.05
CA ILE A 47 1.81 -3.59 -1.15
C ILE A 47 1.14 -4.69 -1.95
N CYS A 48 1.47 -5.93 -1.59
CA CYS A 48 1.08 -7.13 -2.30
C CYS A 48 0.01 -7.86 -1.50
N VAL A 49 -1.21 -7.97 -2.05
CA VAL A 49 -2.31 -8.73 -1.42
C VAL A 49 -2.54 -9.97 -2.26
N PRO A 50 -2.27 -11.19 -1.76
CA PRO A 50 -2.55 -12.41 -2.50
C PRO A 50 -4.03 -12.53 -2.87
N LEU A 51 -4.35 -12.91 -4.11
CA LEU A 51 -5.74 -13.01 -4.60
C LEU A 51 -6.64 -13.88 -3.69
N LYS A 52 -6.11 -14.98 -3.16
CA LYS A 52 -6.83 -15.86 -2.22
C LYS A 52 -7.21 -15.17 -0.91
N GLN A 53 -6.49 -14.11 -0.55
CA GLN A 53 -6.67 -13.32 0.67
C GLN A 53 -7.31 -11.96 0.36
N ALA A 54 -7.64 -11.65 -0.90
CA ALA A 54 -8.26 -10.40 -1.31
C ALA A 54 -9.75 -10.40 -0.94
N ASN A 55 -10.03 -10.15 0.34
CA ASN A 55 -11.36 -10.19 0.94
C ASN A 55 -11.58 -9.00 1.88
N ASP A 56 -12.80 -8.87 2.41
CA ASP A 56 -13.18 -7.75 3.28
C ASP A 56 -12.38 -7.70 4.59
N ALA A 57 -11.96 -8.85 5.11
CA ALA A 57 -11.14 -8.90 6.32
C ALA A 57 -9.76 -8.30 6.07
N THR A 58 -9.14 -8.65 4.94
CA THR A 58 -7.88 -8.08 4.49
C THR A 58 -7.99 -6.58 4.23
N TRP A 59 -9.09 -6.13 3.62
CA TRP A 59 -9.34 -4.70 3.44
C TRP A 59 -9.42 -3.94 4.76
N LYS A 60 -10.11 -4.50 5.77
CA LYS A 60 -10.20 -3.92 7.12
C LYS A 60 -8.82 -3.75 7.76
N GLN A 61 -7.90 -4.71 7.55
CA GLN A 61 -6.53 -4.64 8.06
C GLN A 61 -5.65 -3.69 7.24
N LEU A 62 -5.83 -3.65 5.92
CA LEU A 62 -5.01 -2.85 5.01
C LEU A 62 -5.34 -1.36 5.08
N LYS A 63 -6.62 -1.00 5.17
CA LYS A 63 -7.08 0.40 5.21
C LYS A 63 -6.35 1.28 6.25
N PRO A 64 -6.16 0.86 7.52
CA PRO A 64 -5.40 1.66 8.48
C PRO A 64 -3.91 1.80 8.11
N VAL A 65 -3.29 0.79 7.50
CA VAL A 65 -1.90 0.87 7.02
C VAL A 65 -1.77 1.92 5.93
N LEU A 66 -2.63 1.89 4.91
CA LEU A 66 -2.62 2.91 3.83
C LEU A 66 -2.80 4.32 4.39
N ARG A 67 -3.67 4.48 5.39
CA ARG A 67 -3.89 5.77 6.06
C ARG A 67 -2.64 6.25 6.80
N GLN A 68 -1.92 5.35 7.47
CA GLN A 68 -0.70 5.69 8.20
C GLN A 68 0.45 6.01 7.24
N LEU A 69 0.61 5.28 6.13
CA LEU A 69 1.59 5.60 5.08
C LEU A 69 1.41 7.04 4.58
N ARG A 70 0.17 7.45 4.31
CA ARG A 70 -0.11 8.83 3.90
C ARG A 70 0.15 9.87 4.99
N ARG A 71 -0.29 9.61 6.23
CA ARG A 71 -0.27 10.62 7.30
C ARG A 71 1.06 10.74 8.03
N LYS A 72 1.75 9.62 8.27
CA LYS A 72 2.98 9.56 9.07
C LYS A 72 4.24 9.51 8.22
N PHE A 73 4.16 8.86 7.07
CA PHE A 73 5.31 8.66 6.17
C PHE A 73 5.22 9.54 4.92
N HIS A 74 4.19 10.39 4.82
CA HIS A 74 3.98 11.35 3.73
C HIS A 74 3.99 10.71 2.33
N CYS A 75 3.59 9.43 2.24
CA CYS A 75 3.49 8.75 0.96
C CYS A 75 2.21 9.13 0.21
N ASP A 76 2.33 9.36 -1.09
CA ASP A 76 1.21 9.22 -2.01
C ASP A 76 0.95 7.74 -2.22
N VAL A 77 -0.29 7.29 -2.05
CA VAL A 77 -0.66 5.88 -2.23
C VAL A 77 -1.44 5.76 -3.53
N TYR A 78 -1.31 4.65 -4.27
CA TYR A 78 -1.86 4.44 -5.61
C TYR A 78 -2.37 3.02 -5.74
N GLU A 79 -3.45 2.80 -6.48
CA GLU A 79 -3.81 1.46 -6.95
C GLU A 79 -3.15 1.20 -8.31
N LEU A 80 -2.46 0.07 -8.45
CA LEU A 80 -1.68 -0.23 -9.64
C LEU A 80 -2.51 -0.75 -10.83
N TYR A 81 -3.75 -1.17 -10.59
CA TYR A 81 -4.63 -1.69 -11.66
C TYR A 81 -5.06 -0.59 -12.65
N ASP A 82 -5.43 0.59 -12.13
CA ASP A 82 -5.88 1.72 -12.94
C ASP A 82 -4.89 2.91 -12.91
N GLY A 83 -3.76 2.79 -12.21
CA GLY A 83 -2.77 3.87 -12.03
C GLY A 83 -3.30 5.08 -11.26
N GLN A 84 -4.41 4.95 -10.54
CA GLN A 84 -5.08 6.08 -9.91
C GLN A 84 -4.44 6.46 -8.56
N LYS A 85 -4.05 7.74 -8.43
CA LYS A 85 -3.64 8.36 -7.16
C LYS A 85 -4.75 8.22 -6.12
N LEU A 86 -4.41 7.78 -4.92
CA LEU A 86 -5.29 7.78 -3.74
C LEU A 86 -5.25 9.13 -3.02
N GLY A 87 -5.35 10.23 -3.78
CA GLY A 87 -5.35 11.59 -3.26
C GLY A 87 -6.53 11.85 -2.31
N CYS A 88 -7.69 11.26 -2.59
CA CYS A 88 -8.91 11.44 -1.82
C CYS A 88 -9.70 10.14 -1.65
N LEU A 89 -9.12 9.12 -0.99
CA LEU A 89 -9.82 7.97 -0.37
C LEU A 89 -11.13 7.52 -1.06
N ASN A 90 -11.11 7.22 -2.36
CA ASN A 90 -12.19 6.45 -2.98
C ASN A 90 -12.01 4.96 -2.64
N SER A 91 -11.91 4.70 -1.34
CA SER A 91 -11.74 3.38 -0.73
C SER A 91 -12.78 2.36 -1.22
N GLY A 92 -13.93 2.82 -1.70
CA GLY A 92 -14.94 1.97 -2.33
C GLY A 92 -14.49 1.35 -3.65
N LYS A 93 -13.71 2.07 -4.47
CA LYS A 93 -13.20 1.55 -5.75
C LYS A 93 -12.05 0.56 -5.54
N ILE A 94 -11.11 0.86 -4.65
CA ILE A 94 -10.04 -0.08 -4.27
C ILE A 94 -10.61 -1.32 -3.61
N ARG A 95 -11.55 -1.15 -2.67
CA ARG A 95 -12.25 -2.28 -2.08
C ARG A 95 -12.94 -3.08 -3.16
N ARG A 96 -13.63 -2.45 -4.11
CA ARG A 96 -14.26 -3.14 -5.21
C ARG A 96 -13.24 -3.91 -6.05
N ASN A 97 -12.15 -3.27 -6.50
CA ASN A 97 -11.12 -3.88 -7.33
C ASN A 97 -10.34 -4.99 -6.61
N LEU A 98 -10.09 -4.83 -5.31
CA LEU A 98 -9.51 -5.89 -4.47
C LEU A 98 -10.46 -7.08 -4.31
N LEU A 99 -11.78 -6.86 -4.32
CA LEU A 99 -12.79 -7.90 -4.10
C LEU A 99 -13.39 -8.48 -5.40
N LEU A 100 -13.22 -7.79 -6.53
CA LEU A 100 -13.59 -8.28 -7.86
C LEU A 100 -12.52 -9.31 -8.27
N LYS A 101 -12.91 -10.57 -8.25
CA LYS A 101 -12.11 -11.69 -8.75
C LYS A 101 -11.90 -11.62 -10.25
#